data_AF-A0A022W1Y1-F1
#
_entry.id   AF-A0A022W1Y1-F1
#
_cell.length_a   1.000
_cell.length_b   1.000
_cell.length_c   1.000
_cell.angle_alpha   90.00
_cell.angle_beta   90.00
_cell.angle_gamma   90.00
#
_symmetry.space_group_name_H-M   'P 1'
#
loop_
_entity.id
_entity.type
_entity.pdbx_description
1 polymer ?
#
loop_
_entity_poly.entity_id
_entity_poly.type
_entity_poly.pdbx_seq_one_letter_code
_entity_poly.pdbx_strand_id
1 'polypeptide(L)'
;MPEISPDYRELFRTVIRSTKEEVLNILGEPQNITSISVPQYFNDSSMGMIFKCRLDIENSFRYWQVKKQFYVGRFAYGFNSCEGFGLYPKNCNVENDIMLAEVGEFTFGDLDSVRLPSLGAKRLLDNNLDEYRLELQSAIQDFKDRDSLGYIESVGEIVISGEAPKPAFEIFRDAIAAVLTHHVGMIRDSIDPLFTEAVGAAEFAKFIEFGEICIAHDEL
;
A
#
# COMPACT_ATOMS: atom_id res chain seq x y z
N MET A 1 -17.82 -18.61 13.80
CA MET A 1 -16.56 -18.26 13.10
C MET A 1 -16.51 -19.06 11.82
N PRO A 2 -16.28 -18.45 10.64
CA PRO A 2 -16.10 -19.24 9.42
C PRO A 2 -14.81 -20.06 9.53
N GLU A 3 -14.91 -21.36 9.24
CA GLU A 3 -13.75 -22.24 9.14
C GLU A 3 -12.88 -21.81 7.96
N ILE A 4 -11.57 -21.74 8.21
CA ILE A 4 -10.60 -21.37 7.18
C ILE A 4 -10.49 -22.57 6.23
N SER A 5 -10.67 -22.35 4.93
CA SER A 5 -10.37 -23.39 3.94
C SER A 5 -8.90 -23.82 4.10
N PRO A 6 -8.62 -25.13 4.26
CA PRO A 6 -7.27 -25.66 4.42
C PRO A 6 -6.28 -25.15 3.37
N ASP A 7 -6.76 -24.88 2.15
CA ASP A 7 -5.95 -24.48 1.01
C ASP A 7 -5.24 -23.12 1.20
N TYR A 8 -5.89 -22.15 1.83
CA TYR A 8 -5.27 -20.82 2.02
C TYR A 8 -4.15 -20.84 3.08
N ARG A 9 -4.31 -21.66 4.13
CA ARG A 9 -3.27 -21.79 5.16
C ARG A 9 -2.03 -22.44 4.58
N GLU A 10 -2.21 -23.51 3.80
CA GLU A 10 -1.10 -24.19 3.15
C GLU A 10 -0.42 -23.34 2.09
N LEU A 11 -1.19 -22.54 1.34
CA LEU A 11 -0.62 -21.59 0.39
C LEU A 11 0.30 -20.58 1.09
N PHE A 12 -0.20 -19.90 2.13
CA PHE A 12 0.59 -18.91 2.86
C PHE A 12 1.84 -19.53 3.50
N ARG A 13 1.71 -20.71 4.11
CA ARG A 13 2.86 -21.46 4.67
C ARG A 13 3.89 -21.79 3.60
N THR A 14 3.44 -22.26 2.44
CA THR A 14 4.31 -22.62 1.32
C THR A 14 5.09 -21.40 0.83
N VAL A 15 4.44 -20.24 0.69
CA VAL A 15 5.10 -18.99 0.30
C VAL A 15 6.17 -18.61 1.32
N ILE A 16 5.83 -18.54 2.61
CA ILE A 16 6.78 -18.17 3.66
C ILE A 16 7.99 -19.12 3.72
N ARG A 17 7.74 -20.43 3.60
CA ARG A 17 8.81 -21.43 3.60
C ARG A 17 9.69 -21.32 2.37
N SER A 18 9.09 -21.19 1.18
CA SER A 18 9.83 -21.00 -0.08
C SER A 18 10.70 -19.76 -0.04
N THR A 19 10.19 -18.64 0.47
CA THR A 19 10.97 -17.40 0.60
C THR A 19 12.15 -17.58 1.56
N LYS A 20 11.96 -18.25 2.72
CA LYS A 20 13.07 -18.53 3.65
C LYS A 20 14.13 -19.44 3.02
N GLU A 21 13.71 -20.48 2.29
CA GLU A 21 14.61 -21.39 1.58
C GLU A 21 15.41 -20.64 0.50
N GLU A 22 14.77 -19.76 -0.26
CA GLU A 22 15.42 -18.94 -1.29
C GLU A 22 16.44 -17.95 -0.69
N VAL A 23 16.08 -17.26 0.39
CA VAL A 23 17.00 -16.36 1.11
C VAL A 23 18.19 -17.12 1.69
N LEU A 24 17.97 -18.31 2.25
CA LEU A 24 19.05 -19.19 2.72
C LEU A 24 20.00 -19.58 1.57
N ASN A 25 19.45 -19.90 0.39
CA ASN A 25 20.25 -20.25 -0.78
C ASN A 25 21.10 -19.06 -1.29
N ILE A 26 20.58 -17.84 -1.20
CA ILE A 26 21.26 -16.62 -1.67
C ILE A 26 22.34 -16.17 -0.66
N LEU A 27 22.02 -16.17 0.63
CA LEU A 27 22.89 -15.59 1.67
C LEU A 27 23.76 -16.62 2.40
N GLY A 28 23.46 -17.91 2.27
CA GLY A 28 24.19 -19.01 2.94
C GLY A 28 23.86 -19.18 4.42
N GLU A 29 22.95 -18.37 4.97
CA GLU A 29 22.50 -18.45 6.36
C GLU A 29 20.99 -18.17 6.48
N PRO A 30 20.31 -18.80 7.46
CA PRO A 30 18.88 -18.62 7.63
C PRO A 30 18.56 -17.23 8.16
N GLN A 31 17.61 -16.54 7.52
CA GLN A 31 17.16 -15.22 7.94
C GLN A 31 15.74 -15.25 8.55
N ASN A 32 15.53 -14.38 9.54
CA ASN A 32 14.21 -14.13 10.09
C ASN A 32 13.44 -13.16 9.20
N ILE A 33 12.11 -13.31 9.16
CA ILE A 33 11.25 -12.33 8.49
C ILE A 33 11.14 -11.10 9.37
N THR A 34 11.59 -9.95 8.85
CA THR A 34 11.63 -8.68 9.59
C THR A 34 10.43 -7.79 9.30
N SER A 35 9.81 -7.89 8.13
CA SER A 35 8.55 -7.22 7.79
C SER A 35 7.78 -7.98 6.69
N ILE A 36 6.45 -7.82 6.67
CA ILE A 36 5.54 -8.30 5.63
C ILE A 36 4.60 -7.15 5.23
N SER A 37 4.58 -6.81 3.93
CA SER A 37 3.52 -5.99 3.33
C SER A 37 2.30 -6.85 3.02
N VAL A 38 1.10 -6.35 3.29
CA VAL A 38 -0.16 -6.99 2.90
C VAL A 38 -1.07 -6.02 2.14
N PRO A 39 -1.97 -6.53 1.29
CA PRO A 39 -2.84 -5.66 0.52
C PRO A 39 -3.74 -4.77 1.39
N GLN A 40 -4.03 -3.54 0.94
CA GLN A 40 -4.77 -2.55 1.74
C GLN A 40 -6.18 -3.05 2.15
N TYR A 41 -6.81 -3.82 1.26
CA TYR A 41 -8.17 -4.34 1.43
C TYR A 41 -8.27 -5.51 2.43
N PHE A 42 -7.15 -5.96 3.00
CA PHE A 42 -7.18 -6.96 4.07
C PHE A 42 -7.88 -6.37 5.29
N ASN A 43 -9.02 -6.96 5.63
CA ASN A 43 -9.78 -6.64 6.84
C ASN A 43 -9.22 -7.40 8.06
N ASP A 44 -9.74 -7.10 9.26
CA ASP A 44 -9.31 -7.74 10.51
C ASP A 44 -9.41 -9.26 10.48
N SER A 45 -10.40 -9.80 9.76
CA SER A 45 -10.53 -11.25 9.58
C SER A 45 -9.36 -11.82 8.79
N SER A 46 -8.99 -11.17 7.67
CA SER A 46 -7.86 -11.56 6.82
C SER A 46 -6.53 -11.42 7.57
N MET A 47 -6.37 -10.34 8.34
CA MET A 47 -5.22 -10.13 9.23
C MET A 47 -5.14 -11.22 10.31
N GLY A 48 -6.26 -11.51 10.97
CA GLY A 48 -6.36 -12.61 11.94
C GLY A 48 -6.04 -13.98 11.34
N MET A 49 -6.31 -14.19 10.05
CA MET A 49 -5.93 -15.43 9.35
C MET A 49 -4.42 -15.54 9.17
N ILE A 50 -3.73 -14.46 8.78
CA ILE A 50 -2.26 -14.43 8.68
C ILE A 50 -1.63 -14.80 10.03
N PHE A 51 -2.13 -14.21 11.12
CA PHE A 51 -1.61 -14.48 12.46
C PHE A 51 -1.90 -15.89 12.98
N LYS A 52 -2.99 -16.53 12.53
CA LYS A 52 -3.23 -17.95 12.83
C LYS A 52 -2.28 -18.86 12.07
N CYS A 53 -1.95 -18.54 10.82
CA CYS A 53 -1.00 -19.33 10.02
C CYS A 53 0.43 -19.28 10.58
N ARG A 54 0.78 -18.18 11.26
CA ARG A 54 2.05 -17.96 11.94
C ARG A 54 2.39 -19.04 12.98
N LEU A 55 1.40 -19.54 13.74
CA LEU A 55 1.62 -20.40 14.91
C LEU A 55 2.37 -21.70 14.58
N ASP A 56 2.27 -22.16 13.32
CA ASP A 56 2.88 -23.41 12.86
C ASP A 56 4.17 -23.19 12.06
N ILE A 57 4.68 -21.95 12.02
CA ILE A 57 5.92 -21.57 11.32
C ILE A 57 7.00 -21.26 12.36
N GLU A 58 8.09 -22.03 12.34
CA GLU A 58 9.24 -21.81 13.22
C GLU A 58 9.94 -20.47 12.91
N ASN A 59 10.36 -19.75 13.95
CA ASN A 59 10.93 -18.40 13.85
C ASN A 59 10.06 -17.46 12.98
N SER A 60 8.78 -17.39 13.33
CA SER A 60 7.80 -16.59 12.61
C SER A 60 7.78 -15.11 13.02
N PHE A 61 7.16 -14.30 12.17
CA PHE A 61 7.02 -12.85 12.33
C PHE A 61 5.99 -12.46 13.41
N ARG A 62 6.16 -11.29 14.01
CA ARG A 62 5.33 -10.68 15.06
C ARG A 62 4.19 -9.87 14.45
N TYR A 63 3.19 -9.55 15.28
CA TYR A 63 2.02 -8.78 14.85
C TYR A 63 2.41 -7.44 14.19
N TRP A 64 3.29 -6.69 14.84
CA TRP A 64 3.71 -5.36 14.39
C TRP A 64 4.57 -5.38 13.10
N GLN A 65 5.06 -6.56 12.69
CA GLN A 65 5.86 -6.71 11.47
C GLN A 65 4.99 -6.83 10.21
N VAL A 66 3.69 -7.10 10.36
CA VAL A 66 2.73 -7.16 9.25
C VAL A 66 2.05 -5.82 9.12
N LYS A 67 2.27 -5.13 8.00
CA LYS A 67 1.75 -3.79 7.75
C LYS A 67 1.08 -3.73 6.37
N LYS A 68 0.04 -2.90 6.27
CA LYS A 68 -0.65 -2.69 4.99
C LYS A 68 0.26 -1.96 4.00
N GLN A 69 0.05 -2.22 2.72
CA GLN A 69 0.85 -1.72 1.61
C GLN A 69 1.07 -0.19 1.65
N PHE A 70 0.06 0.61 2.00
CA PHE A 70 0.20 2.08 2.03
C PHE A 70 1.11 2.54 3.16
N TYR A 71 1.02 1.88 4.32
CA TYR A 71 1.85 2.17 5.47
C TYR A 71 3.32 1.89 5.20
N VAL A 72 3.65 0.82 4.49
CA VAL A 72 5.05 0.52 4.15
C VAL A 72 5.52 1.34 2.95
N GLY A 73 4.65 1.60 1.97
CA GLY A 73 4.98 2.39 0.78
C GLY A 73 5.53 3.78 1.11
N ARG A 74 5.06 4.41 2.20
CA ARG A 74 5.59 5.71 2.65
C ARG A 74 7.08 5.70 2.96
N PHE A 75 7.59 4.59 3.51
CA PHE A 75 9.01 4.45 3.80
C PHE A 75 9.84 4.29 2.53
N ALA A 76 9.29 3.66 1.48
CA ALA A 76 9.96 3.54 0.18
C ALA A 76 10.23 4.90 -0.47
N TYR A 77 9.32 5.84 -0.27
CA TYR A 77 9.44 7.21 -0.79
C TYR A 77 10.12 8.18 0.19
N GLY A 78 10.56 7.70 1.37
CA GLY A 78 11.13 8.57 2.40
C GLY A 78 10.13 9.60 2.95
N PHE A 79 8.84 9.33 2.87
CA PHE A 79 7.82 10.21 3.43
C PHE A 79 7.90 10.16 4.96
N ASN A 80 8.55 11.17 5.54
CA ASN A 80 8.51 11.40 6.98
C ASN A 80 7.22 12.13 7.35
N SER A 81 6.08 11.43 7.20
CA SER A 81 4.75 11.94 7.55
C SER A 81 4.75 12.57 8.95
N CYS A 82 5.49 11.99 9.90
CA CYS A 82 5.63 12.50 11.26
C CYS A 82 6.24 13.92 11.29
N GLU A 83 7.33 14.14 10.58
CA GLU A 83 8.00 15.44 10.48
C GLU A 83 7.17 16.48 9.72
N GLY A 84 6.45 16.04 8.67
CA GLY A 84 5.50 16.90 7.93
C GLY A 84 4.36 17.44 8.78
N PHE A 85 3.91 16.68 9.79
CA PHE A 85 2.87 17.09 10.74
C PHE A 85 3.40 17.61 12.09
N GLY A 86 4.73 17.78 12.24
CA GLY A 86 5.34 18.20 13.50
C GLY A 86 5.14 17.20 14.66
N LEU A 87 4.82 15.95 14.35
CA LEU A 87 4.60 14.87 15.31
C LEU A 87 5.94 14.21 15.67
N TYR A 88 6.18 14.03 16.98
CA TYR A 88 7.29 13.22 17.45
C TYR A 88 7.12 11.76 16.98
N PRO A 89 8.20 11.04 16.61
CA PRO A 89 8.14 9.66 16.09
C PRO A 89 7.31 8.69 16.95
N LYS A 90 7.27 8.94 18.27
CA LYS A 90 6.52 8.14 19.25
C LYS A 90 4.99 8.19 19.10
N ASN A 91 4.45 9.21 18.41
CA ASN A 91 3.01 9.41 18.19
C ASN A 91 2.62 9.29 16.72
N CYS A 92 3.52 8.79 15.87
CA CYS A 92 3.32 8.79 14.43
C CYS A 92 2.55 7.56 13.95
N ASN A 93 1.25 7.56 14.19
CA ASN A 93 0.33 6.56 13.64
C ASN A 93 -0.42 7.12 12.43
N VAL A 94 0.35 7.52 11.43
CA VAL A 94 -0.16 8.13 10.20
C VAL A 94 -0.42 7.03 9.16
N GLU A 95 -1.39 6.17 9.42
CA GLU A 95 -1.75 5.07 8.51
C GLU A 95 -2.48 5.56 7.23
N ASN A 96 -2.94 6.83 7.20
CA ASN A 96 -3.96 7.30 6.24
C ASN A 96 -3.54 8.48 5.33
N ASP A 97 -2.33 9.04 5.45
CA ASP A 97 -2.06 10.34 4.78
C ASP A 97 -1.48 10.20 3.35
N ILE A 98 -1.68 9.03 2.74
CA ILE A 98 -1.22 8.73 1.37
C ILE A 98 -2.39 8.20 0.57
N MET A 99 -2.57 8.81 -0.60
CA MET A 99 -3.51 8.36 -1.58
C MET A 99 -2.80 7.58 -2.68
N LEU A 100 -3.28 6.39 -3.00
CA LEU A 100 -2.74 5.61 -4.12
C LEU A 100 -3.73 5.60 -5.28
N ALA A 101 -3.23 5.93 -6.47
CA ALA A 101 -3.91 5.83 -7.75
C ALA A 101 -3.29 4.68 -8.57
N GLU A 102 -3.92 3.51 -8.59
CA GLU A 102 -3.41 2.37 -9.36
C GLU A 102 -3.85 2.46 -10.82
N VAL A 103 -2.91 2.65 -11.74
CA VAL A 103 -3.19 2.84 -13.17
C VAL A 103 -3.74 1.57 -13.81
N GLY A 104 -3.31 0.37 -13.39
CA GLY A 104 -3.69 -0.91 -14.01
C GLY A 104 -5.20 -1.19 -14.01
N GLU A 105 -5.87 -0.95 -12.88
CA GLU A 105 -7.31 -1.21 -12.67
C GLU A 105 -8.11 0.02 -12.19
N PHE A 106 -7.52 1.22 -12.27
CA PHE A 106 -7.98 2.45 -11.62
C PHE A 106 -8.59 2.24 -10.23
N THR A 107 -7.70 2.19 -9.25
CA THR A 107 -8.08 2.20 -7.84
C THR A 107 -7.67 3.54 -7.22
N PHE A 108 -8.57 4.18 -6.49
CA PHE A 108 -8.30 5.36 -5.68
C PHE A 108 -8.57 4.99 -4.21
N GLY A 109 -7.58 5.14 -3.32
CA GLY A 109 -7.69 4.61 -1.95
C GLY A 109 -7.10 5.51 -0.87
N ASP A 110 -7.91 5.70 0.18
CA ASP A 110 -7.49 6.12 1.53
C ASP A 110 -8.05 5.11 2.56
N LEU A 111 -9.39 4.91 2.63
CA LEU A 111 -10.00 3.93 3.54
C LEU A 111 -11.18 3.13 2.94
N ASP A 112 -11.92 3.70 1.99
CA ASP A 112 -12.93 3.00 1.19
C ASP A 112 -12.47 2.96 -0.27
N SER A 113 -11.65 1.96 -0.63
CA SER A 113 -11.09 1.85 -1.97
C SER A 113 -12.19 1.78 -3.02
N VAL A 114 -12.35 2.85 -3.82
CA VAL A 114 -13.20 2.80 -5.00
C VAL A 114 -12.37 2.16 -6.10
N ARG A 115 -12.75 0.94 -6.48
CA ARG A 115 -12.16 0.21 -7.60
C ARG A 115 -13.02 0.38 -8.84
N LEU A 116 -12.43 0.91 -9.90
CA LEU A 116 -13.09 1.12 -11.17
C LEU A 116 -12.30 0.36 -12.24
N PRO A 117 -12.41 -0.99 -12.28
CA PRO A 117 -11.63 -1.82 -13.19
C PRO A 117 -11.87 -1.47 -14.66
N SER A 118 -13.05 -0.93 -14.97
CA SER A 118 -13.40 -0.39 -16.29
C SER A 118 -12.70 0.92 -16.62
N LEU A 119 -11.89 1.51 -15.76
CA LEU A 119 -11.14 2.75 -16.01
C LEU A 119 -9.63 2.53 -15.93
N GLY A 120 -9.15 1.29 -15.82
CA GLY A 120 -7.72 0.99 -15.84
C GLY A 120 -7.04 1.22 -17.20
N ALA A 121 -5.71 1.36 -17.18
CA ALA A 121 -4.86 1.62 -18.35
C ALA A 121 -4.97 0.57 -19.46
N LYS A 122 -5.49 -0.64 -19.16
CA LYS A 122 -5.80 -1.64 -20.19
C LYS A 122 -6.72 -1.08 -21.29
N ARG A 123 -7.55 -0.06 -21.00
CA ARG A 123 -8.44 0.59 -21.97
C ARG A 123 -7.76 1.63 -22.87
N LEU A 124 -6.53 2.04 -22.58
CA LEU A 124 -5.81 3.04 -23.38
C LEU A 124 -5.45 2.55 -24.79
N LEU A 125 -5.52 1.23 -25.02
CA LEU A 125 -5.20 0.63 -26.30
C LEU A 125 -6.32 0.83 -27.36
N ASP A 126 -7.55 1.07 -26.93
CA ASP A 126 -8.74 0.98 -27.80
C ASP A 126 -9.65 2.23 -27.80
N ASN A 127 -9.36 3.28 -27.02
CA ASN A 127 -10.31 4.38 -26.77
C ASN A 127 -9.78 5.78 -27.12
N ASN A 128 -10.72 6.71 -27.30
CA ASN A 128 -10.44 8.14 -27.40
C ASN A 128 -9.87 8.64 -26.06
N LEU A 129 -8.64 9.15 -26.10
CA LEU A 129 -7.90 9.57 -24.91
C LEU A 129 -8.58 10.73 -24.16
N ASP A 130 -9.29 11.61 -24.86
CA ASP A 130 -9.97 12.74 -24.22
C ASP A 130 -11.23 12.29 -23.46
N GLU A 131 -12.00 11.36 -24.02
CA GLU A 131 -13.16 10.76 -23.36
C GLU A 131 -12.72 9.98 -22.11
N TYR A 132 -11.65 9.20 -22.24
CA TYR A 132 -11.06 8.49 -21.12
C TYR A 132 -10.56 9.42 -20.00
N ARG A 133 -9.92 10.55 -20.36
CA ARG A 133 -9.51 11.57 -19.38
C ARG A 133 -10.71 12.16 -18.64
N LEU A 134 -11.81 12.45 -19.33
CA LEU A 134 -13.03 12.99 -18.72
C LEU A 134 -13.70 11.97 -17.79
N GLU A 135 -13.75 10.69 -18.17
CA GLU A 135 -14.26 9.61 -17.32
C GLU A 135 -13.45 9.50 -16.01
N LEU A 136 -12.11 9.54 -16.10
CA LEU A 136 -11.22 9.54 -14.93
C LEU A 136 -11.46 10.76 -14.04
N GLN A 137 -11.55 11.96 -14.63
CA GLN A 137 -11.84 13.19 -13.88
C GLN A 137 -13.18 13.10 -13.15
N SER A 138 -14.23 12.61 -13.82
CA SER A 138 -15.55 12.43 -13.21
C SER A 138 -15.49 11.46 -12.03
N ALA A 139 -14.75 10.37 -12.15
CA ALA A 139 -14.62 9.39 -11.07
C ALA A 139 -13.84 9.94 -9.86
N ILE A 140 -12.78 10.73 -10.09
CA ILE A 140 -12.03 11.40 -9.02
C ILE A 140 -12.91 12.47 -8.35
N GLN A 141 -13.68 13.21 -9.13
CA GLN A 141 -14.64 14.21 -8.62
C GLN A 141 -15.73 13.55 -7.78
N ASP A 142 -16.30 12.44 -8.24
CA ASP A 142 -17.29 11.66 -7.48
C ASP A 142 -16.70 11.14 -6.17
N PHE A 143 -15.44 10.69 -6.17
CA PHE A 143 -14.74 10.27 -4.95
C PHE A 143 -14.59 11.46 -3.99
N LYS A 144 -14.10 12.59 -4.48
CA LYS A 144 -13.94 13.84 -3.71
C LYS A 144 -15.26 14.32 -3.11
N ASP A 145 -16.35 14.28 -3.87
CA ASP A 145 -17.67 14.74 -3.42
C ASP A 145 -18.29 13.81 -2.39
N ARG A 146 -17.93 12.51 -2.42
CA ARG A 146 -18.35 11.52 -1.43
C ARG A 146 -17.50 11.52 -0.17
N ASP A 147 -16.34 12.16 -0.20
CA ASP A 147 -15.48 12.32 0.96
C ASP A 147 -16.07 13.35 1.95
N SER A 148 -17.13 12.91 2.62
CA SER A 148 -17.86 13.68 3.63
C SER A 148 -17.00 14.11 4.84
N LEU A 149 -15.82 13.52 5.00
CA LEU A 149 -14.91 13.77 6.12
C LEU A 149 -13.74 14.68 5.72
N GLY A 150 -13.61 15.04 4.44
CA GLY A 150 -12.61 15.97 3.93
C GLY A 150 -11.17 15.44 4.00
N TYR A 151 -10.99 14.11 4.09
CA TYR A 151 -9.68 13.48 4.13
C TYR A 151 -8.83 13.82 2.91
N ILE A 152 -9.46 13.96 1.74
CA ILE A 152 -8.82 14.29 0.48
C ILE A 152 -8.12 15.66 0.51
N GLU A 153 -8.57 16.59 1.35
CA GLU A 153 -7.91 17.90 1.51
C GLU A 153 -6.70 17.83 2.45
N SER A 154 -6.62 16.78 3.29
CA SER A 154 -5.50 16.53 4.19
C SER A 154 -4.43 15.60 3.61
N VAL A 155 -4.65 15.06 2.40
CA VAL A 155 -3.70 14.17 1.74
C VAL A 155 -2.38 14.90 1.49
N GLY A 156 -1.29 14.36 2.02
CA GLY A 156 0.05 14.93 1.84
C GLY A 156 0.72 14.53 0.52
N GLU A 157 0.36 13.35 -0.01
CA GLU A 157 0.97 12.77 -1.22
C GLU A 157 -0.04 11.88 -1.99
N ILE A 158 0.00 11.95 -3.32
CA ILE A 158 -0.76 11.11 -4.25
C ILE A 158 0.22 10.29 -5.09
N VAL A 159 0.24 8.98 -4.89
CA VAL A 159 1.12 8.06 -5.59
C VAL A 159 0.37 7.39 -6.74
N ILE A 160 0.76 7.68 -7.97
CA ILE A 160 0.29 6.99 -9.17
C ILE A 160 1.15 5.75 -9.37
N SER A 161 0.58 4.54 -9.41
CA SER A 161 1.34 3.29 -9.46
C SER A 161 0.76 2.25 -10.41
N GLY A 162 1.58 1.37 -10.97
CA GLY A 162 1.11 0.21 -11.73
C GLY A 162 1.86 -0.02 -13.05
N GLU A 163 1.67 -1.21 -13.62
CA GLU A 163 2.29 -1.57 -14.89
C GLU A 163 1.51 -0.94 -16.05
N ALA A 164 1.94 0.24 -16.51
CA ALA A 164 1.31 0.94 -17.63
C ALA A 164 2.31 1.77 -18.45
N PRO A 165 2.02 2.05 -19.74
CA PRO A 165 2.83 2.95 -20.56
C PRO A 165 2.89 4.38 -20.01
N LYS A 166 3.97 5.12 -20.25
CA LYS A 166 4.14 6.52 -19.82
C LYS A 166 2.95 7.45 -20.19
N PRO A 167 2.34 7.37 -21.39
CA PRO A 167 1.15 8.17 -21.71
C PRO A 167 -0.05 7.90 -20.77
N ALA A 168 -0.14 6.70 -20.19
CA ALA A 168 -1.15 6.38 -19.18
C ALA A 168 -0.92 7.21 -17.91
N PHE A 169 0.30 7.19 -17.39
CA PHE A 169 0.67 7.96 -16.21
C PHE A 169 0.41 9.46 -16.40
N GLU A 170 0.72 10.00 -17.58
CA GLU A 170 0.44 11.40 -17.91
C GLU A 170 -1.07 11.72 -17.89
N ILE A 171 -1.90 10.86 -18.47
CA ILE A 171 -3.37 11.05 -18.44
C ILE A 171 -3.93 11.01 -17.02
N PHE A 172 -3.47 10.08 -16.18
CA PHE A 172 -3.91 9.99 -14.79
C PHE A 172 -3.43 11.20 -13.98
N ARG A 173 -2.19 11.63 -14.19
CA ARG A 173 -1.64 12.85 -13.57
C ARG A 173 -2.45 14.08 -13.95
N ASP A 174 -2.80 14.23 -15.23
CA ASP A 174 -3.62 15.35 -15.71
C ASP A 174 -5.05 15.30 -15.13
N ALA A 175 -5.64 14.11 -15.06
CA ALA A 175 -6.98 13.91 -14.49
C ALA A 175 -7.01 14.28 -12.99
N ILE A 176 -6.03 13.81 -12.23
CA ILE A 176 -5.86 14.16 -10.81
C ILE A 176 -5.63 15.65 -10.65
N ALA A 177 -4.69 16.24 -11.42
CA ALA A 177 -4.35 17.65 -11.34
C ALA A 177 -5.54 18.58 -11.67
N ALA A 178 -6.44 18.16 -12.56
CA ALA A 178 -7.63 18.92 -12.93
C ALA A 178 -8.67 18.99 -11.80
N VAL A 179 -8.81 17.92 -11.00
CA VAL A 179 -9.82 17.81 -9.93
C VAL A 179 -9.26 18.25 -8.56
N LEU A 180 -7.99 17.89 -8.30
CA LEU A 180 -7.25 18.13 -7.06
C LEU A 180 -6.14 19.16 -7.30
N THR A 181 -6.54 20.36 -7.75
CA THR A 181 -5.63 21.44 -8.16
C THR A 181 -4.61 21.85 -7.09
N HIS A 182 -4.93 21.69 -5.81
CA HIS A 182 -4.02 21.99 -4.69
C HIS A 182 -2.96 20.90 -4.45
N HIS A 183 -3.14 19.70 -5.01
CA HIS A 183 -2.29 18.53 -4.78
C HIS A 183 -1.31 18.26 -5.93
N VAL A 184 -1.23 19.12 -6.94
CA VAL A 184 -0.36 18.92 -8.12
C VAL A 184 1.10 18.70 -7.73
N GLY A 185 1.60 19.43 -6.73
CA GLY A 185 2.96 19.30 -6.21
C GLY A 185 3.19 18.01 -5.39
N MET A 186 2.12 17.28 -5.08
CA MET A 186 2.09 16.08 -4.24
C MET A 186 1.93 14.81 -5.09
N ILE A 187 1.92 14.91 -6.43
CA ILE A 187 1.81 13.74 -7.31
C ILE A 187 3.18 13.08 -7.49
N ARG A 188 3.26 11.78 -7.27
CA ARG A 188 4.46 10.94 -7.39
C ARG A 188 4.16 9.75 -8.29
N ASP A 189 5.08 9.41 -9.19
CA ASP A 189 4.95 8.22 -10.02
C ASP A 189 5.70 7.05 -9.38
N SER A 190 5.07 5.89 -9.36
CA SER A 190 5.60 4.61 -8.92
C SER A 190 5.57 3.64 -10.10
N ILE A 191 6.74 3.19 -10.53
CA ILE A 191 6.86 2.35 -11.72
C ILE A 191 6.56 0.87 -11.41
N ASP A 192 6.59 0.47 -10.14
CA ASP A 192 6.26 -0.89 -9.71
C ASP A 192 5.73 -0.90 -8.25
N PRO A 193 4.43 -1.19 -8.04
CA PRO A 193 3.82 -1.27 -6.71
C PRO A 193 4.43 -2.37 -5.85
N LEU A 194 4.73 -3.54 -6.41
CA LEU A 194 5.29 -4.68 -5.68
C LEU A 194 6.72 -4.40 -5.23
N PHE A 195 7.52 -3.79 -6.09
CA PHE A 195 8.87 -3.33 -5.74
C PHE A 195 8.81 -2.22 -4.67
N THR A 196 7.89 -1.27 -4.81
CA THR A 196 7.70 -0.18 -3.84
C THR A 196 7.33 -0.74 -2.47
N GLU A 197 6.41 -1.69 -2.41
CA GLU A 197 6.00 -2.34 -1.16
C GLU A 197 7.15 -3.11 -0.51
N ALA A 198 7.94 -3.86 -1.29
CA ALA A 198 9.08 -4.60 -0.78
C ALA A 198 10.18 -3.67 -0.24
N VAL A 199 10.52 -2.60 -0.97
CA VAL A 199 11.47 -1.57 -0.51
C VAL A 199 10.94 -0.88 0.74
N GLY A 200 9.66 -0.51 0.76
CA GLY A 200 9.01 0.13 1.89
C GLY A 200 9.00 -0.74 3.14
N ALA A 201 8.72 -2.03 3.00
CA ALA A 201 8.76 -3.00 4.09
C ALA A 201 10.19 -3.16 4.65
N ALA A 202 11.20 -3.15 3.77
CA ALA A 202 12.60 -3.20 4.17
C ALA A 202 13.04 -1.93 4.92
N GLU A 203 12.66 -0.75 4.42
CA GLU A 203 12.95 0.53 5.10
C GLU A 203 12.21 0.66 6.43
N PHE A 204 10.96 0.18 6.52
CA PHE A 204 10.24 0.09 7.78
C PHE A 204 10.93 -0.86 8.79
N ALA A 205 11.42 -2.01 8.33
CA ALA A 205 12.16 -2.93 9.19
C ALA A 205 13.43 -2.26 9.76
N LYS A 206 14.19 -1.55 8.93
CA LYS A 206 15.33 -0.74 9.39
C LYS A 206 14.90 0.34 10.37
N PHE A 207 13.80 1.03 10.11
CA PHE A 207 13.29 2.07 11.00
C PHE A 207 12.95 1.52 12.40
N ILE A 208 12.39 0.30 12.50
CA ILE A 208 12.15 -0.35 13.79
C ILE A 208 13.46 -0.81 14.45
N GLU A 209 14.41 -1.31 13.68
CA GLU A 209 15.67 -1.87 14.21
C GLU A 209 16.66 -0.78 14.65
N PHE A 210 16.71 0.35 13.94
CA PHE A 210 17.63 1.47 14.19
C PHE A 210 16.97 2.66 14.90
N GLY A 211 15.64 2.80 14.82
CA GLY A 211 14.89 3.84 15.51
C GLY A 211 14.34 3.32 16.83
N GLU A 212 14.68 3.99 17.93
CA GLU A 212 14.04 3.76 19.23
C GLU A 212 12.52 4.04 19.15
N ILE A 213 11.72 3.06 18.74
CA ILE A 213 10.29 3.03 19.04
C ILE A 213 10.00 1.83 19.92
N CYS A 214 9.86 2.17 21.20
CA CYS A 214 9.26 1.35 22.23
C CYS A 214 7.88 0.89 21.78
N ILE A 215 7.73 -0.44 21.75
CA ILE A 215 6.47 -1.16 21.61
C ILE A 215 5.51 -0.62 22.68
N ALA A 216 4.48 0.11 22.27
CA ALA A 216 3.33 0.30 23.13
C ALA A 216 2.66 -1.07 23.27
N HIS A 217 2.65 -1.56 24.51
CA HIS A 217 1.88 -2.71 24.94
C HIS A 217 0.43 -2.58 24.46
N ASP A 218 0.00 -3.52 23.62
CA ASP A 218 -1.36 -4.05 23.67
C ASP A 218 -1.24 -5.55 24.00
N GLU A 219 -0.83 -5.81 25.24
CA GLU A 219 -1.35 -6.97 25.96
C GLU A 219 -2.62 -6.49 26.66
N LEU A 220 -3.78 -6.95 26.17
CA LEU A 220 -4.95 -7.38 26.96
C LEU A 220 -6.00 -8.02 26.04
#